data_AF-A0A1S0UDD5-F1
#
_entry.id   AF-A0A1S0UDD5-F1
#
_cell.length_a   1.000
_cell.length_b   1.000
_cell.length_c   1.000
_cell.angle_alpha   90.00
_cell.angle_beta   90.00
_cell.angle_gamma   90.00
#
_symmetry.space_group_name_H-M   'P 1'
#
loop_
_entity.id
_entity.type
_entity.pdbx_description
1 polymer ?
#
loop_
_entity_poly.entity_id
_entity_poly.type
_entity_poly.pdbx_seq_one_letter_code
_entity_poly.pdbx_strand_id
1 'polypeptide(L)'
;MLLQRDDVIAKREKGILWIAPCKTDRVPLPTIEFTGGLINKFEIEKINAESKLLSYHYDTTTSISSHQRGDSIWEEIAEQGESTNRIEKEFDQVIQSIQEELESVATNGKF
;
A
#
# COMPACT_ATOMS: atom_id res chain seq x y z
N MET A 1 19.42 -12.73 33.14
CA MET A 1 19.86 -11.51 32.43
C MET A 1 19.42 -10.31 33.26
N LEU A 2 20.35 -9.39 33.55
CA LEU A 2 20.10 -8.15 34.29
C LEU A 2 20.32 -6.99 33.33
N LEU A 3 19.33 -6.11 33.20
CA LEU A 3 19.41 -4.89 32.39
C LEU A 3 19.18 -3.70 33.31
N GLN A 4 20.03 -2.69 33.20
CA GLN A 4 19.96 -1.49 34.03
C GLN A 4 20.06 -0.26 33.14
N ARG A 5 19.11 0.67 33.34
CA ARG A 5 19.14 2.04 32.85
C ARG A 5 19.15 2.95 34.08
N ASP A 6 19.55 4.21 33.92
CA ASP A 6 19.77 5.13 35.03
C ASP A 6 18.56 5.29 35.97
N ASP A 7 17.36 5.06 35.46
CA ASP A 7 16.08 5.18 36.15
C ASP A 7 15.45 3.83 36.57
N VAL A 8 15.85 2.70 35.96
CA VAL A 8 15.16 1.41 36.12
C VAL A 8 16.14 0.24 36.07
N ILE A 9 15.92 -0.74 36.96
CA ILE A 9 16.56 -2.06 36.92
C ILE A 9 15.54 -3.15 36.57
N ALA A 10 15.93 -4.04 35.66
CA ALA A 10 15.13 -5.18 35.24
C ALA A 10 15.92 -6.48 35.35
N LYS A 11 15.36 -7.48 36.04
CA LYS A 11 15.96 -8.82 36.21
C LYS A 11 15.01 -9.89 35.70
N ARG A 12 15.48 -10.75 34.78
CA ARG A 12 14.76 -11.97 34.38
C ARG A 12 15.33 -13.18 35.10
N GLU A 13 14.50 -13.85 35.90
CA GLU A 13 14.83 -15.05 36.67
C GLU A 13 13.67 -16.04 36.64
N LYS A 14 13.95 -17.31 36.27
CA LYS A 14 12.95 -18.39 36.15
C LYS A 14 11.71 -18.01 35.32
N GLY A 15 11.90 -17.22 34.26
CA GLY A 15 10.82 -16.75 33.38
C GLY A 15 10.05 -15.52 33.90
N ILE A 16 10.25 -15.13 35.15
CA ILE A 16 9.62 -13.96 35.77
C ILE A 16 10.48 -12.74 35.54
N LEU A 17 9.85 -11.63 35.13
CA LEU A 17 10.49 -10.34 34.93
C LEU A 17 10.21 -9.44 36.15
N TRP A 18 11.27 -9.12 36.90
CA TRP A 18 11.25 -8.17 38.01
C TRP A 18 11.70 -6.81 37.51
N ILE A 19 10.93 -5.77 37.79
CA ILE A 19 11.24 -4.37 37.41
C ILE A 19 11.17 -3.54 38.69
N ALA A 20 12.22 -2.78 38.97
CA ALA A 20 12.24 -1.83 40.07
C ALA A 20 12.84 -0.49 39.60
N PRO A 21 12.34 0.65 40.10
CA PRO A 21 13.01 1.91 39.89
C PRO A 21 14.38 1.89 40.57
N CYS A 22 15.40 2.39 39.89
CA CYS A 22 16.68 2.68 40.53
C CYS A 22 16.49 3.88 41.46
N LYS A 23 17.13 3.87 42.64
CA LYS A 23 17.08 5.02 43.55
C LYS A 23 17.69 6.23 42.85
N THR A 24 16.85 7.12 42.33
CA THR A 24 17.20 8.49 42.04
C THR A 24 16.91 9.28 43.31
N ASP A 25 17.88 10.03 43.82
CA ASP A 25 17.76 10.81 45.06
C ASP A 25 16.70 11.93 45.01
N ARG A 26 15.85 11.99 43.98
CA ARG A 26 14.91 13.09 43.79
C ARG A 26 13.60 12.61 43.19
N VAL A 27 12.54 13.05 43.87
CA VAL A 27 11.10 13.01 43.55
C VAL A 27 10.35 11.79 44.12
N PRO A 28 9.42 12.00 45.08
CA PRO A 28 8.46 10.98 45.46
C PRO A 28 7.56 10.72 44.25
N LEU A 29 7.77 9.59 43.58
CA LEU A 29 6.89 9.16 42.50
C LEU A 29 5.64 8.52 43.10
N PRO A 30 4.44 8.85 42.60
CA PRO A 30 3.21 8.25 43.09
C PRO A 30 3.24 6.74 42.86
N THR A 31 2.87 5.98 43.89
CA THR A 31 2.68 4.53 43.80
C THR A 31 1.53 4.27 42.84
N ILE A 32 1.83 3.74 41.65
CA ILE A 32 0.81 3.29 40.71
C ILE A 32 0.48 1.84 41.06
N GLU A 33 -0.67 1.62 41.71
CA GLU A 33 -1.22 0.27 41.87
C GLU A 33 -1.82 -0.20 40.54
N PHE A 34 -1.39 -1.37 40.08
CA PHE A 34 -1.96 -2.02 38.90
C PHE A 34 -2.94 -3.09 39.36
N THR A 35 -4.25 -2.85 39.16
CA THR A 35 -5.34 -3.79 39.46
C THR A 35 -5.46 -4.95 38.46
N GLY A 36 -4.55 -5.03 37.48
CA GLY A 36 -4.34 -6.14 36.56
C GLY A 36 -2.85 -6.30 36.29
N GLY A 37 -2.41 -7.51 35.92
CA GLY A 37 -0.98 -7.79 35.74
C GLY A 37 -0.31 -6.80 34.77
N LEU A 38 0.88 -6.30 35.13
CA LEU A 38 1.72 -5.40 34.30
C LEU A 38 1.86 -5.86 32.84
N ILE A 39 1.82 -7.17 32.63
CA ILE A 39 1.84 -7.83 31.32
C ILE A 39 0.66 -7.38 30.46
N ASN A 40 -0.55 -7.32 31.01
CA ASN A 40 -1.77 -7.00 30.25
C ASN A 40 -1.76 -5.56 29.73
N LYS A 41 -1.34 -4.59 30.53
CA LYS A 41 -1.27 -3.18 30.09
C LYS A 41 -0.16 -2.95 29.05
N PHE A 42 1.00 -3.56 29.24
CA PHE A 42 2.10 -3.46 28.27
C PHE A 42 1.75 -4.16 26.94
N GLU A 43 1.08 -5.31 26.99
CA GLU A 43 0.60 -6.01 25.80
C GLU A 43 -0.48 -5.20 25.06
N ILE A 44 -1.42 -4.57 25.77
CA ILE A 44 -2.42 -3.68 25.16
C ILE A 44 -1.75 -2.47 24.49
N GLU A 45 -0.82 -1.78 25.17
CA GLU A 45 -0.08 -0.64 24.60
C GLU A 45 0.77 -1.06 23.39
N LYS A 46 1.40 -2.24 23.44
CA LYS A 46 2.15 -2.81 22.33
C LYS A 46 1.24 -3.07 21.12
N ILE A 47 0.10 -3.75 21.32
CA ILE A 47 -0.88 -4.02 20.25
C ILE A 47 -1.36 -2.70 19.63
N ASN A 48 -1.64 -1.69 20.45
CA ASN A 48 -2.12 -0.40 19.97
C ASN A 48 -1.05 0.35 19.15
N ALA A 49 0.21 0.32 19.60
CA ALA A 49 1.33 0.92 18.87
C ALA A 49 1.60 0.21 17.52
N GLU A 50 1.59 -1.14 17.51
CA GLU A 50 1.73 -1.94 16.30
C GLU A 50 0.57 -1.69 15.32
N SER A 51 -0.67 -1.64 15.81
CA SER A 51 -1.85 -1.32 15.00
C SER A 51 -1.77 0.08 14.38
N LYS A 52 -1.31 1.07 15.14
CA LYS A 52 -1.15 2.45 14.66
C LYS A 52 -0.06 2.53 13.58
N LEU A 53 1.03 1.77 13.74
CA LEU A 53 2.10 1.68 12.75
C LEU A 53 1.63 0.99 11.47
N LEU A 54 0.86 -0.10 11.59
CA LEU A 54 0.25 -0.77 10.44
C LEU A 54 -0.73 0.13 9.68
N SER A 55 -1.57 0.91 10.39
CA SER A 55 -2.48 1.89 9.77
C SER A 55 -1.70 2.96 9.01
N TYR A 56 -0.63 3.51 9.60
CA TYR A 56 0.20 4.51 8.94
C TYR A 56 0.87 3.95 7.67
N HIS A 57 1.38 2.73 7.73
CA HIS A 57 1.94 2.07 6.54
C HIS A 57 0.87 1.81 5.47
N TYR A 58 -0.33 1.37 5.86
CA TYR A 58 -1.43 1.15 4.94
C TYR A 58 -1.83 2.45 4.23
N ASP A 59 -2.00 3.56 4.96
CA ASP A 59 -2.33 4.87 4.39
C ASP A 59 -1.22 5.36 3.44
N THR A 60 0.05 5.14 3.81
CA THR A 60 1.20 5.51 2.98
C THR A 60 1.30 4.65 1.71
N THR A 61 1.08 3.33 1.80
CA THR A 61 1.09 2.43 0.63
C THR A 61 -0.12 2.63 -0.28
N THR A 62 -1.30 2.94 0.27
CA THR A 62 -2.51 3.17 -0.53
C THR A 62 -2.43 4.52 -1.25
N SER A 63 -1.78 5.52 -0.66
CA SER A 63 -1.53 6.82 -1.28
C SER A 63 -0.52 6.73 -2.44
N ILE A 64 0.51 5.88 -2.32
CA ILE A 64 1.53 5.67 -3.37
C ILE A 64 1.01 4.76 -4.50
N SER A 65 0.27 3.69 -4.19
CA SER A 65 -0.22 2.76 -5.21
C SER A 65 -1.40 3.28 -6.04
N SER A 66 -2.23 4.15 -5.48
CA SER A 66 -3.40 4.71 -6.19
C SER A 66 -3.01 5.73 -7.25
N HIS A 67 -1.92 6.49 -7.06
CA HIS A 67 -1.44 7.45 -8.06
C HIS A 67 -0.77 6.75 -9.25
N GLN A 68 0.07 5.73 -9.04
CA GLN A 68 0.74 5.07 -10.16
C GLN A 68 -0.14 4.12 -10.96
N ARG A 69 -1.09 3.41 -10.31
CA ARG A 69 -1.93 2.41 -10.99
C ARG A 69 -3.15 3.02 -11.68
N GLY A 70 -3.70 4.11 -11.13
CA GLY A 70 -4.82 4.82 -11.74
C GLY A 70 -4.40 5.42 -13.08
N ASP A 71 -3.31 6.17 -13.09
CA ASP A 71 -2.81 6.86 -14.28
C ASP A 71 -2.38 5.87 -15.38
N SER A 72 -1.72 4.76 -15.03
CA SER A 72 -1.27 3.76 -16.00
C SER A 72 -2.42 3.02 -16.70
N ILE A 73 -3.52 2.74 -15.99
CA ILE A 73 -4.69 2.05 -16.58
C ILE A 73 -5.41 2.96 -17.56
N TRP A 74 -5.56 4.25 -17.25
CA TRP A 74 -6.20 5.20 -18.15
C TRP A 74 -5.38 5.46 -19.41
N GLU A 75 -4.05 5.48 -19.29
CA GLU A 75 -3.13 5.59 -20.43
C GLU A 75 -3.20 4.36 -21.34
N GLU A 76 -3.20 3.14 -20.79
CA GLU A 76 -3.36 1.89 -21.55
C GLU A 76 -4.72 1.81 -22.27
N ILE A 77 -5.81 2.24 -21.61
CA ILE A 77 -7.15 2.31 -22.22
C ILE A 77 -7.18 3.33 -23.37
N ALA A 78 -6.51 4.47 -23.23
CA ALA A 78 -6.45 5.50 -24.27
C ALA A 78 -5.67 5.00 -25.50
N GLU A 79 -4.51 4.38 -25.30
CA GLU A 79 -3.71 3.79 -26.38
C GLU A 79 -4.46 2.68 -27.11
N GLN A 80 -5.17 1.82 -26.37
CA GLN A 80 -5.97 0.76 -26.98
C GLN A 80 -7.11 1.36 -27.83
N GLY A 81 -7.78 2.40 -27.34
CA GLY A 81 -8.82 3.11 -28.09
C GLY A 81 -8.32 3.75 -29.39
N GLU A 82 -7.12 4.35 -29.37
CA GLU A 82 -6.48 4.89 -30.58
C GLU A 82 -6.12 3.79 -31.58
N SER A 83 -5.61 2.65 -31.10
CA SER A 83 -5.27 1.51 -31.95
C SER A 83 -6.50 0.94 -32.67
N THR A 84 -7.64 0.84 -31.99
CA THR A 84 -8.90 0.39 -32.61
C THR A 84 -9.41 1.38 -33.65
N ASN A 85 -9.33 2.69 -33.37
CA ASN A 85 -9.70 3.72 -34.33
C ASN A 85 -8.78 3.73 -35.56
N ARG A 86 -7.50 3.34 -35.40
CA ARG A 86 -6.56 3.21 -36.53
C ARG A 86 -6.91 2.01 -37.39
N ILE A 87 -7.19 0.86 -36.78
CA ILE A 87 -7.60 -0.36 -37.49
C ILE A 87 -8.90 -0.13 -38.27
N GLU A 88 -9.88 0.55 -37.66
CA GLU A 88 -11.15 0.88 -38.33
C GLU A 88 -10.92 1.73 -39.60
N LYS A 89 -10.09 2.78 -39.49
CA LYS A 89 -9.72 3.61 -40.65
C LYS A 89 -8.95 2.85 -41.72
N GLU A 90 -8.00 2.01 -41.33
CA GLU A 90 -7.25 1.16 -42.27
C GLU A 90 -8.18 0.18 -43.00
N PHE A 91 -9.18 -0.37 -42.29
CA PHE A 91 -10.15 -1.30 -42.88
C PHE A 91 -11.11 -0.59 -43.85
N ASP A 92 -11.63 0.57 -43.47
CA ASP A 92 -12.46 1.42 -44.35
C ASP A 92 -11.72 1.79 -45.64
N GLN A 93 -10.43 2.13 -45.53
CA GLN A 93 -9.59 2.46 -46.68
C GLN A 93 -9.39 1.27 -47.63
N VAL A 94 -9.23 0.06 -47.08
CA VAL A 94 -9.11 -1.18 -47.86
C VAL A 94 -10.43 -1.50 -48.57
N ILE A 95 -11.57 -1.39 -47.86
CA ILE A 95 -12.89 -1.58 -48.47
C ILE A 95 -13.09 -0.61 -49.64
N GLN A 96 -12.77 0.67 -49.44
CA GLN A 96 -12.91 1.69 -50.48
C GLN A 96 -12.02 1.37 -51.70
N SER A 97 -10.76 0.96 -51.48
CA SER A 97 -9.85 0.60 -52.57
C SER A 97 -10.35 -0.59 -53.39
N ILE A 98 -10.87 -1.62 -52.73
CA ILE A 98 -11.47 -2.79 -53.40
C ILE A 98 -12.70 -2.39 -54.21
N GLN A 99 -13.54 -1.50 -53.67
CA GLN A 99 -14.75 -1.06 -54.34
C GLN A 99 -14.43 -0.23 -55.59
N GLU A 100 -13.47 0.71 -55.49
CA GLU A 100 -12.98 1.48 -56.63
C GLU A 100 -12.38 0.60 -57.73
N GLU A 101 -11.62 -0.45 -57.36
CA GLU A 101 -11.05 -1.40 -58.31
C GLU A 101 -12.15 -2.21 -59.03
N LEU A 102 -13.15 -2.72 -58.30
CA LEU A 102 -14.30 -3.44 -58.87
C LEU A 102 -15.12 -2.56 -59.81
N GLU A 103 -15.37 -1.29 -59.43
CA GLU A 103 -16.06 -0.32 -60.28
C GLU A 103 -15.25 0.00 -61.55
N SER A 104 -13.92 0.11 -61.45
CA SER A 104 -13.04 0.30 -62.61
C SER A 104 -13.07 -0.89 -63.58
N VAL A 105 -13.13 -2.13 -63.08
CA VAL A 105 -13.22 -3.33 -63.91
C VAL A 105 -14.60 -3.45 -64.55
N ALA A 106 -15.67 -3.11 -63.84
CA ALA A 106 -17.04 -3.12 -64.38
C ALA A 106 -17.27 -2.04 -65.45
N THR A 107 -16.57 -0.91 -65.37
CA THR A 107 -16.65 0.18 -66.35
C THR A 107 -15.74 -0.05 -67.56
N ASN A 108 -14.55 -0.62 -67.37
CA ASN A 108 -13.62 -0.98 -68.45
C ASN A 108 -13.98 -2.30 -69.17
N GLY A 109 -14.85 -3.13 -68.58
CA GLY A 109 -15.31 -4.41 -69.13
C GLY A 109 -16.52 -4.34 -70.06
N LYS A 110 -17.02 -3.14 -70.42
CA LYS A 110 -18.07 -2.99 -71.43
C LYS A 110 -17.47 -3.07 -72.84
N PHE A 111 -17.43 -4.29 -73.40
CA PHE A 111 -17.42 -4.55 -74.85
C PHE A 111 -18.74 -5.21 -75.24
#